data_AF-A0A930T160-F1
#
_entry.id   AF-A0A930T160-F1
#
_cell.length_a   1.000
_cell.length_b   1.000
_cell.length_c   1.000
_cell.angle_alpha   90.00
_cell.angle_beta   90.00
_cell.angle_gamma   90.00
#
_symmetry.space_group_name_H-M   'P 1'
#
loop_
_entity.id
_entity.type
_entity.pdbx_description
1 polymer ?
#
loop_
_entity_poly.entity_id
_entity_poly.type
_entity_poly.pdbx_seq_one_letter_code
_entity_poly.pdbx_strand_id
1 'polypeptide(L)'
;MKKTILIATIGTRDLALYCEDYHQQWLNLGNAFQGSIDQKESQAIKVQYQLGVEDNFRNVTKYLADNWQDYQDKVKPIIIGKLIDDYRDKIKTVYLIVTNQEGVALPRYCEKDTIYSGEIIKKYLQKNYDFEVKVLSQGQKDENPANFEQMFKWWQSFWSAVDPNNKKNVDLLLCLKGGVNQSSEAARITAITRFEENVTFFDFEENIADNLRGNPSPYTAPFKGVNYLWSRKQGEALSLLERHDYQGVNSILEPYYQDSNNKDIRKLKLYLSKAIKWNITDFDTFISGLQQIPNNNWWWRGYESAYLGFVRFKQGNNIEAFFHTFRAIEGLMSELITVRYRDYIIAKKGDAPYLSSKICDKNSPFPEFKNQRGLFNQDGRVYLYGGGLYSLVKIVLPHIENEQNWQRFEHIKEWRNRIFHRLIHLEKGHLFNVCWEVKNEQEWINKVMYYLNYLSGQSFETLEDASLMGKYHSQITELINKYIP
;
A
#
# COMPACT_ATOMS: atom_id res chain seq x y z
N MET A 1 1.35 -20.68 -9.38
CA MET A 1 1.07 -21.03 -7.97
C MET A 1 2.22 -20.50 -7.13
N LYS A 2 1.95 -19.72 -6.07
CA LYS A 2 2.99 -19.17 -5.20
C LYS A 2 3.75 -20.28 -4.49
N LYS A 3 5.04 -20.08 -4.22
CA LYS A 3 5.87 -21.03 -3.46
C LYS A 3 5.69 -20.74 -1.98
N THR A 4 5.18 -21.69 -1.19
CA THR A 4 5.12 -21.55 0.26
C THR A 4 6.37 -22.14 0.91
N ILE A 5 7.03 -21.34 1.73
CA ILE A 5 8.24 -21.72 2.47
C ILE A 5 7.93 -21.63 3.96
N LEU A 6 8.20 -22.73 4.68
CA LEU A 6 8.15 -22.75 6.15
C LEU A 6 9.55 -22.54 6.70
N ILE A 7 9.68 -21.68 7.71
CA ILE A 7 10.93 -21.42 8.41
C ILE A 7 10.66 -21.53 9.89
N ALA A 8 11.37 -22.45 10.54
CA ALA A 8 11.21 -22.75 11.95
C ALA A 8 12.55 -22.61 12.66
N THR A 9 12.62 -21.74 13.67
CA THR A 9 13.74 -21.77 14.63
C THR A 9 13.50 -22.90 15.63
N ILE A 10 14.52 -23.71 15.87
CA ILE A 10 14.42 -24.91 16.70
C ILE A 10 14.96 -24.61 18.10
N GLY A 11 14.13 -24.87 19.09
CA GLY A 11 14.41 -24.85 20.52
C GLY A 11 14.46 -26.24 21.13
N THR A 12 14.84 -26.30 22.41
CA THR A 12 15.01 -27.57 23.14
C THR A 12 13.70 -28.30 23.41
N ARG A 13 12.55 -27.59 23.32
CA ARG A 13 11.22 -28.15 23.57
C ARG A 13 10.49 -28.68 22.34
N ASP A 14 11.09 -28.62 21.16
CA ASP A 14 10.36 -28.96 19.92
C ASP A 14 10.16 -30.47 19.72
N LEU A 15 10.92 -31.32 20.42
CA LEU A 15 10.93 -32.77 20.25
C LEU A 15 10.47 -33.51 21.51
N ALA A 16 9.80 -34.64 21.29
CA ALA A 16 9.51 -35.62 22.32
C ALA A 16 9.91 -37.04 21.91
N LEU A 17 10.26 -37.85 22.90
CA LEU A 17 10.50 -39.30 22.79
C LEU A 17 9.34 -40.06 23.44
N TYR A 18 8.88 -41.11 22.81
CA TYR A 18 7.96 -42.08 23.40
C TYR A 18 8.71 -42.99 24.38
N CYS A 19 8.32 -42.94 25.65
CA CYS A 19 8.96 -43.69 26.72
C CYS A 19 8.01 -44.77 27.27
N GLU A 20 8.38 -46.03 27.03
CA GLU A 20 7.60 -47.20 27.46
C GLU A 20 7.62 -47.36 28.99
N ASP A 21 8.76 -47.10 29.61
CA ASP A 21 8.98 -47.25 31.06
C ASP A 21 8.26 -46.17 31.89
N TYR A 22 7.74 -45.13 31.24
CA TYR A 22 7.10 -43.98 31.87
C TYR A 22 5.64 -43.84 31.44
N HIS A 23 4.84 -44.87 31.70
CA HIS A 23 3.40 -44.91 31.40
C HIS A 23 3.05 -44.72 29.92
N GLN A 24 3.93 -45.12 29.01
CA GLN A 24 3.68 -45.02 27.55
C GLN A 24 3.38 -43.57 27.12
N GLN A 25 4.18 -42.62 27.60
CA GLN A 25 4.01 -41.19 27.35
C GLN A 25 5.08 -40.64 26.41
N TRP A 26 4.74 -39.56 25.71
CA TRP A 26 5.68 -38.78 24.92
C TRP A 26 6.31 -37.69 25.79
N LEU A 27 7.59 -37.84 26.12
CA LEU A 27 8.31 -36.95 27.02
C LEU A 27 9.22 -35.98 26.24
N ASN A 28 9.16 -34.70 26.59
CA ASN A 28 9.96 -33.65 25.97
C ASN A 28 11.46 -33.84 26.26
N LEU A 29 12.28 -33.78 25.20
CA LEU A 29 13.72 -34.03 25.30
C LEU A 29 14.49 -32.96 26.09
N GLY A 30 14.02 -31.71 26.10
CA GLY A 30 14.75 -30.56 26.63
C GLY A 30 14.12 -29.90 27.86
N ASN A 31 13.00 -30.40 28.36
CA ASN A 31 12.31 -29.84 29.52
C ASN A 31 12.94 -30.29 30.84
N ALA A 32 14.01 -29.60 31.24
CA ALA A 32 14.65 -29.73 32.55
C ALA A 32 14.14 -28.61 33.49
N PHE A 33 13.31 -28.95 34.48
CA PHE A 33 12.97 -28.02 35.56
C PHE A 33 14.22 -27.74 36.41
N GLN A 34 14.53 -26.45 36.64
CA GLN A 34 15.42 -26.02 37.74
C GLN A 34 14.53 -25.56 38.89
N GLY A 35 14.25 -26.45 39.84
CA GLY A 35 13.51 -26.13 41.06
C GLY A 35 13.68 -27.24 42.07
N SER A 36 14.19 -26.89 43.25
CA SER A 36 14.49 -27.78 44.37
C SER A 36 13.22 -28.40 44.98
N ILE A 37 13.33 -29.69 45.33
CA ILE A 37 12.65 -30.35 46.46
C ILE A 37 11.12 -30.36 46.36
N ASP A 38 10.59 -31.22 45.48
CA ASP A 38 9.53 -32.20 45.82
C ASP A 38 9.14 -33.06 44.58
N GLN A 39 9.77 -34.24 44.50
CA GLN A 39 9.27 -35.50 43.89
C GLN A 39 8.55 -35.52 42.52
N LYS A 40 8.99 -34.78 41.50
CA LYS A 40 8.80 -35.22 40.09
C LYS A 40 10.05 -34.97 39.26
N GLU A 41 10.75 -36.03 38.88
CA GLU A 41 11.84 -35.98 37.89
C GLU A 41 11.39 -35.27 36.61
N SER A 42 12.26 -34.40 36.07
CA SER A 42 11.97 -33.68 34.84
C SER A 42 11.81 -34.62 33.64
N GLN A 43 11.08 -34.21 32.61
CA GLN A 43 10.86 -35.05 31.42
C GLN A 43 12.18 -35.42 30.73
N ALA A 44 13.13 -34.47 30.67
CA ALA A 44 14.46 -34.69 30.10
C ALA A 44 15.25 -35.79 30.84
N ILE A 45 15.18 -35.81 32.18
CA ILE A 45 15.86 -36.85 33.00
C ILE A 45 15.26 -38.23 32.75
N LYS A 46 13.93 -38.32 32.65
CA LYS A 46 13.24 -39.58 32.35
C LYS A 46 13.62 -40.12 30.97
N VAL A 47 13.76 -39.23 30.00
CA VAL A 47 14.26 -39.57 28.65
C VAL A 47 15.70 -40.11 28.73
N GLN A 48 16.59 -39.46 29.48
CA GLN A 48 17.96 -39.93 29.67
C GLN A 48 18.01 -41.35 30.25
N TYR A 49 17.19 -41.63 31.27
CA TYR A 49 17.08 -42.97 31.86
C TYR A 49 16.56 -44.00 30.85
N GLN A 50 15.49 -43.68 30.10
CA GLN A 50 14.93 -44.55 29.05
C GLN A 50 15.97 -44.92 27.98
N LEU A 51 16.86 -43.98 27.64
CA LEU A 51 17.90 -44.18 26.63
C LEU A 51 19.19 -44.78 27.20
N GLY A 52 19.36 -44.81 28.52
CA GLY A 52 20.64 -45.14 29.15
C GLY A 52 21.76 -44.13 28.84
N VAL A 53 21.41 -42.87 28.58
CA VAL A 53 22.34 -41.78 28.23
C VAL A 53 22.19 -40.63 29.21
N GLU A 54 23.02 -40.61 30.25
CA GLU A 54 23.04 -39.54 31.25
C GLU A 54 23.98 -38.41 30.80
N ASP A 55 23.47 -37.51 29.96
CA ASP A 55 24.25 -36.41 29.38
C ASP A 55 23.38 -35.18 29.06
N ASN A 56 24.00 -34.07 28.65
CA ASN A 56 23.31 -32.85 28.26
C ASN A 56 22.43 -33.02 27.00
N PHE A 57 21.59 -32.01 26.73
CA PHE A 57 20.63 -32.04 25.63
C PHE A 57 21.28 -32.27 24.26
N ARG A 58 22.42 -31.64 23.97
CA ARG A 58 23.16 -31.83 22.72
C ARG A 58 23.59 -33.29 22.54
N ASN A 59 24.10 -33.93 23.59
CA ASN A 59 24.59 -35.31 23.52
C ASN A 59 23.44 -36.32 23.46
N VAL A 60 22.34 -36.10 24.20
CA VAL A 60 21.13 -36.92 24.10
C VAL A 60 20.52 -36.87 22.70
N THR A 61 20.40 -35.67 22.12
CA THR A 61 19.89 -35.51 20.75
C THR A 61 20.86 -36.03 19.70
N LYS A 62 22.18 -35.91 19.92
CA LYS A 62 23.19 -36.56 19.07
C LYS A 62 23.03 -38.07 19.05
N TYR A 63 22.88 -38.70 20.22
CA TYR A 63 22.66 -40.14 20.33
C TYR A 63 21.41 -40.59 19.55
N LEU A 64 20.30 -39.89 19.69
CA LEU A 64 19.08 -40.18 18.93
C LEU A 64 19.25 -39.98 17.42
N ALA A 65 20.01 -38.95 17.01
CA ALA A 65 20.28 -38.69 15.60
C ALA A 65 21.17 -39.77 14.97
N ASP A 66 22.18 -40.23 15.70
CA ASP A 66 23.13 -41.27 15.28
C ASP A 66 22.45 -42.66 15.23
N ASN A 67 21.48 -42.91 16.13
CA ASN A 67 20.69 -44.16 16.19
C ASN A 67 19.27 -44.01 15.60
N TRP A 68 19.09 -43.13 14.60
CA TRP A 68 17.76 -42.80 14.05
C TRP A 68 16.92 -44.02 13.66
N GLN A 69 17.53 -45.06 13.08
CA GLN A 69 16.83 -46.25 12.61
C GLN A 69 16.03 -46.96 13.72
N ASP A 70 16.54 -46.91 14.96
CA ASP A 70 15.93 -47.56 16.12
C ASP A 70 14.83 -46.71 16.78
N TYR A 71 14.92 -45.38 16.62
CA TYR A 71 14.05 -44.41 17.31
C TYR A 71 13.11 -43.64 16.38
N GLN A 72 13.16 -43.85 15.07
CA GLN A 72 12.38 -43.11 14.06
C GLN A 72 10.84 -43.14 14.25
N ASP A 73 10.31 -44.13 14.96
CA ASP A 73 8.87 -44.24 15.30
C ASP A 73 8.57 -43.79 16.74
N LYS A 74 9.62 -43.53 17.51
CA LYS A 74 9.56 -43.10 18.92
C LYS A 74 9.89 -41.62 19.10
N VAL A 75 10.26 -40.89 18.05
CA VAL A 75 10.59 -39.46 18.14
C VAL A 75 9.74 -38.64 17.19
N LYS A 76 9.21 -37.50 17.66
CA LYS A 76 8.44 -36.59 16.80
C LYS A 76 8.45 -35.13 17.26
N PRO A 77 8.19 -34.19 16.35
CA PRO A 77 7.99 -32.78 16.69
C PRO A 77 6.63 -32.56 17.38
N ILE A 78 6.65 -31.89 18.52
CA ILE A 78 5.45 -31.64 19.35
C ILE A 78 5.06 -30.16 19.43
N ILE A 79 5.84 -29.26 18.83
CA ILE A 79 5.48 -27.84 18.72
C ILE A 79 5.03 -27.54 17.29
N ILE A 80 5.95 -27.61 16.33
CA ILE A 80 5.67 -27.26 14.93
C ILE A 80 4.74 -28.25 14.20
N GLY A 81 4.47 -29.43 14.79
CA GLY A 81 3.72 -30.51 14.14
C GLY A 81 2.35 -30.07 13.62
N LYS A 82 1.58 -29.33 14.42
CA LYS A 82 0.25 -28.86 14.01
C LYS A 82 0.29 -27.97 12.76
N LEU A 83 1.26 -27.05 12.70
CA LEU A 83 1.41 -26.15 11.55
C LEU A 83 1.77 -26.92 10.28
N ILE A 84 2.64 -27.93 10.41
CA ILE A 84 2.98 -28.82 9.31
C ILE A 84 1.73 -29.54 8.82
N ASP A 85 0.95 -30.15 9.71
CA ASP A 85 -0.27 -30.87 9.35
C ASP A 85 -1.28 -29.98 8.63
N ASP A 86 -1.56 -28.79 9.19
CA ASP A 86 -2.55 -27.85 8.67
C ASP A 86 -2.16 -27.25 7.30
N TYR A 87 -0.86 -27.22 6.97
CA TYR A 87 -0.32 -26.60 5.74
C TYR A 87 0.43 -27.56 4.82
N ARG A 88 0.36 -28.87 5.06
CA ARG A 88 1.18 -29.89 4.38
C ARG A 88 1.06 -29.84 2.84
N ASP A 89 -0.13 -29.53 2.32
CA ASP A 89 -0.37 -29.54 0.87
C ASP A 89 0.15 -28.25 0.19
N LYS A 90 0.56 -27.25 0.97
CA LYS A 90 1.06 -25.94 0.49
C LYS A 90 2.57 -25.83 0.61
N ILE A 91 3.14 -26.35 1.70
CA ILE A 91 4.57 -26.25 2.00
C ILE A 91 5.37 -27.04 0.96
N LYS A 92 6.36 -26.38 0.36
CA LYS A 92 7.31 -27.02 -0.57
C LYS A 92 8.70 -27.21 0.04
N THR A 93 9.16 -26.20 0.76
CA THR A 93 10.49 -26.17 1.37
C THR A 93 10.36 -25.79 2.84
N VAL A 94 11.08 -26.51 3.71
CA VAL A 94 11.20 -26.23 5.13
C VAL A 94 12.65 -25.89 5.46
N TYR A 95 12.87 -24.73 6.08
CA TYR A 95 14.15 -24.34 6.65
C TYR A 95 14.10 -24.45 8.17
N LEU A 96 14.93 -25.33 8.72
CA LEU A 96 15.11 -25.50 10.17
C LEU A 96 16.33 -24.71 10.59
N ILE A 97 16.12 -23.66 11.36
CA ILE A 97 17.19 -22.78 11.85
C ILE A 97 17.58 -23.23 13.25
N VAL A 98 18.81 -23.67 13.39
CA VAL A 98 19.34 -24.28 14.62
C VAL A 98 20.51 -23.46 15.13
N THR A 99 20.84 -23.60 16.41
CA THR A 99 22.11 -23.09 16.93
C THR A 99 23.17 -24.20 16.92
N ASN A 100 24.40 -23.84 16.56
CA ASN A 100 25.58 -24.68 16.74
C ASN A 100 26.70 -23.80 17.29
N GLN A 101 26.82 -23.73 18.62
CA GLN A 101 27.62 -22.70 19.30
C GLN A 101 29.07 -23.13 19.57
N GLU A 102 29.60 -24.02 18.73
CA GLU A 102 30.99 -24.49 18.80
C GLU A 102 31.96 -23.31 18.61
N GLY A 103 32.78 -23.03 19.62
CA GLY A 103 33.77 -21.95 19.59
C GLY A 103 33.33 -20.63 20.22
N VAL A 104 32.11 -20.53 20.75
CA VAL A 104 31.67 -19.37 21.54
C VAL A 104 32.22 -19.45 22.98
N ALA A 105 32.53 -18.31 23.59
CA ALA A 105 33.35 -18.15 24.81
C ALA A 105 32.98 -18.95 26.08
N LEU A 106 31.87 -19.71 26.12
CA LEU A 106 31.48 -20.51 27.29
C LEU A 106 30.91 -21.89 26.87
N PRO A 107 31.52 -23.02 27.30
CA PRO A 107 31.08 -24.39 26.96
C PRO A 107 29.61 -24.71 27.26
N ARG A 108 29.04 -24.09 28.31
CA ARG A 108 27.63 -24.27 28.72
C ARG A 108 26.60 -23.91 27.65
N TYR A 109 26.96 -23.11 26.65
CA TYR A 109 26.04 -22.75 25.56
C TYR A 109 25.92 -23.88 24.54
N CYS A 110 26.97 -24.67 24.33
CA CYS A 110 26.92 -25.86 23.47
C CYS A 110 26.02 -26.97 24.06
N GLU A 111 25.91 -27.08 25.38
CA GLU A 111 25.15 -28.14 26.07
C GLU A 111 23.65 -28.15 25.72
N LYS A 112 23.10 -27.03 25.24
CA LYS A 112 21.68 -26.83 24.93
C LYS A 112 21.40 -26.36 23.50
N ASP A 113 22.39 -26.40 22.62
CA ASP A 113 22.16 -26.02 21.23
C ASP A 113 21.37 -27.09 20.46
N THR A 114 20.90 -26.73 19.27
CA THR A 114 19.79 -27.43 18.61
C THR A 114 20.16 -28.07 17.27
N ILE A 115 21.45 -28.18 16.96
CA ILE A 115 21.90 -28.77 15.69
C ILE A 115 21.38 -30.20 15.48
N TYR A 116 21.52 -31.06 16.49
CA TYR A 116 21.10 -32.46 16.38
C TYR A 116 19.59 -32.62 16.50
N SER A 117 18.90 -31.77 17.28
CA SER A 117 17.43 -31.77 17.26
C SER A 117 16.87 -31.34 15.90
N GLY A 118 17.49 -30.37 15.22
CA GLY A 118 17.13 -30.02 13.85
C GLY A 118 17.35 -31.15 12.85
N GLU A 119 18.46 -31.90 12.95
CA GLU A 119 18.68 -33.07 12.09
C GLU A 119 17.65 -34.19 12.33
N ILE A 120 17.25 -34.42 13.59
CA ILE A 120 16.16 -35.36 13.92
C ILE A 120 14.84 -34.90 13.27
N ILE A 121 14.48 -33.62 13.44
CA ILE A 121 13.26 -33.07 12.84
C ILE A 121 13.32 -33.19 11.32
N LYS A 122 14.46 -32.91 10.69
CA LYS A 122 14.64 -33.09 9.24
C LYS A 122 14.37 -34.53 8.82
N LYS A 123 14.98 -35.52 9.48
CA LYS A 123 14.75 -36.95 9.18
C LYS A 123 13.28 -37.33 9.36
N TYR A 124 12.64 -36.85 10.44
CA TYR A 124 11.21 -37.05 10.66
C TYR A 124 10.36 -36.48 9.53
N LEU A 125 10.63 -35.23 9.11
CA LEU A 125 9.86 -34.58 8.05
C LEU A 125 10.04 -35.28 6.71
N GLN A 126 11.26 -35.66 6.34
CA GLN A 126 11.55 -36.37 5.09
C GLN A 126 10.94 -37.79 5.06
N LYS A 127 10.75 -38.43 6.21
CA LYS A 127 10.06 -39.72 6.32
C LYS A 127 8.55 -39.60 6.12
N ASN A 128 7.93 -38.54 6.68
CA ASN A 128 6.47 -38.43 6.77
C ASN A 128 5.85 -37.50 5.70
N TYR A 129 6.66 -36.66 5.05
CA TYR A 129 6.19 -35.65 4.10
C TYR A 129 7.14 -35.50 2.90
N ASP A 130 6.59 -35.10 1.76
CA ASP A 130 7.35 -34.78 0.53
C ASP A 130 7.83 -33.33 0.53
N PHE A 131 8.66 -32.97 1.51
CA PHE A 131 9.24 -31.63 1.65
C PHE A 131 10.72 -31.61 1.31
N GLU A 132 11.17 -30.52 0.67
CA GLU A 132 12.59 -30.17 0.66
C GLU A 132 12.97 -29.57 2.02
N VAL A 133 13.73 -30.30 2.84
CA VAL A 133 14.11 -29.85 4.20
C VAL A 133 15.59 -29.50 4.28
N LYS A 134 15.89 -28.30 4.78
CA LYS A 134 17.26 -27.78 4.96
C LYS A 134 17.49 -27.37 6.41
N VAL A 135 18.61 -27.78 6.98
CA VAL A 135 19.06 -27.35 8.31
C VAL A 135 20.15 -26.32 8.13
N LEU A 136 20.03 -25.19 8.83
CA LEU A 136 20.99 -24.09 8.78
C LEU A 136 21.35 -23.65 10.20
N SER A 137 22.64 -23.64 10.47
CA SER A 137 23.18 -23.30 11.78
C SER A 137 23.48 -21.81 11.92
N GLN A 138 23.11 -21.25 13.07
CA GLN A 138 23.57 -19.98 13.60
C GLN A 138 24.62 -20.20 14.69
N GLY A 139 25.54 -19.25 14.84
CA GLY A 139 26.51 -19.28 15.94
C GLY A 139 27.86 -19.89 15.59
N GLN A 140 28.20 -19.95 14.30
CA GLN A 140 29.50 -20.39 13.81
C GLN A 140 30.45 -19.20 13.65
N LYS A 141 31.77 -19.41 13.79
CA LYS A 141 32.82 -18.44 13.38
C LYS A 141 32.59 -17.01 13.92
N ASP A 142 32.54 -16.87 15.23
CA ASP A 142 32.33 -15.60 15.96
C ASP A 142 30.92 -14.97 15.84
N GLU A 143 29.97 -15.66 15.20
CA GLU A 143 28.55 -15.27 15.24
C GLU A 143 27.97 -15.53 16.63
N ASN A 144 27.29 -14.52 17.19
CA ASN A 144 26.57 -14.63 18.45
C ASN A 144 25.06 -14.52 18.20
N PRO A 145 24.29 -15.62 18.34
CA PRO A 145 22.83 -15.60 18.18
C PRO A 145 22.08 -14.68 19.16
N ALA A 146 22.73 -14.25 20.24
CA ALA A 146 22.21 -13.26 21.19
C ALA A 146 22.56 -11.81 20.81
N ASN A 147 23.34 -11.58 19.75
CA ASN A 147 23.63 -10.24 19.23
C ASN A 147 22.66 -9.91 18.09
N PHE A 148 21.75 -8.96 18.33
CA PHE A 148 20.73 -8.55 17.37
C PHE A 148 21.32 -8.08 16.03
N GLU A 149 22.36 -7.23 16.04
CA GLU A 149 22.96 -6.67 14.82
C GLU A 149 23.64 -7.73 13.95
N GLN A 150 24.31 -8.71 14.57
CA GLN A 150 24.88 -9.83 13.84
C GLN A 150 23.79 -10.72 13.24
N MET A 151 22.74 -11.02 14.00
CA MET A 151 21.61 -11.82 13.50
C MET A 151 20.83 -11.08 12.42
N PHE A 152 20.71 -9.76 12.49
CA PHE A 152 20.09 -8.95 11.44
C PHE A 152 20.80 -9.15 10.10
N LYS A 153 22.13 -9.08 10.08
CA LYS A 153 22.95 -9.33 8.87
C LYS A 153 22.87 -10.78 8.40
N TRP A 154 22.87 -11.72 9.34
CA TRP A 154 22.74 -13.14 9.03
C TRP A 154 21.41 -13.44 8.33
N TRP A 155 20.29 -12.96 8.90
CA TRP A 155 18.97 -13.12 8.33
C TRP A 155 18.84 -12.44 6.96
N GLN A 156 19.39 -11.23 6.76
CA GLN A 156 19.42 -10.59 5.45
C GLN A 156 20.15 -11.44 4.38
N SER A 157 21.28 -12.04 4.75
CA SER A 157 22.03 -12.92 3.86
C SER A 157 21.25 -14.20 3.56
N PHE A 158 20.63 -14.79 4.57
CA PHE A 158 19.76 -15.95 4.42
C PHE A 158 18.58 -15.67 3.49
N TRP A 159 17.89 -14.54 3.66
CA TRP A 159 16.79 -14.15 2.77
C TRP A 159 17.20 -13.99 1.32
N SER A 160 18.41 -13.49 1.09
CA SER A 160 18.99 -13.36 -0.24
C SER A 160 19.30 -14.72 -0.87
N ALA A 161 19.60 -15.75 -0.07
CA ALA A 161 19.78 -17.11 -0.56
C ALA A 161 18.45 -17.85 -0.80
N VAL A 162 17.44 -17.61 0.06
CA VAL A 162 16.11 -18.25 -0.02
C VAL A 162 15.34 -17.75 -1.24
N ASP A 163 15.38 -16.45 -1.51
CA ASP A 163 14.76 -15.85 -2.68
C ASP A 163 15.63 -14.72 -3.25
N PRO A 164 16.62 -15.06 -4.10
CA PRO A 164 17.59 -14.08 -4.62
C PRO A 164 16.97 -12.94 -5.40
N ASN A 165 15.84 -13.18 -6.05
CA ASN A 165 15.21 -12.25 -6.98
C ASN A 165 14.10 -11.41 -6.33
N ASN A 166 13.92 -11.52 -5.01
CA ASN A 166 12.88 -10.82 -4.25
C ASN A 166 11.50 -10.89 -4.91
N LYS A 167 11.10 -12.10 -5.32
CA LYS A 167 9.85 -12.31 -6.04
C LYS A 167 8.70 -12.23 -5.04
N LYS A 168 7.73 -11.36 -5.30
CA LYS A 168 6.40 -11.29 -4.65
C LYS A 168 5.57 -12.60 -4.71
N ASN A 169 6.14 -13.69 -5.20
CA ASN A 169 5.50 -14.99 -5.40
C ASN A 169 5.89 -16.04 -4.33
N VAL A 170 6.51 -15.60 -3.23
CA VAL A 170 6.80 -16.45 -2.07
C VAL A 170 5.87 -16.09 -0.93
N ASP A 171 5.15 -17.09 -0.40
CA ASP A 171 4.43 -16.94 0.87
C ASP A 171 5.29 -17.58 1.97
N LEU A 172 5.54 -16.83 3.05
CA LEU A 172 6.41 -17.25 4.15
C LEU A 172 5.60 -17.55 5.39
N LEU A 173 5.77 -18.77 5.89
CA LEU A 173 5.28 -19.19 7.19
C LEU A 173 6.47 -19.18 8.15
N LEU A 174 6.40 -18.36 9.21
CA LEU A 174 7.48 -18.19 10.17
C LEU A 174 7.06 -18.67 11.55
N CYS A 175 7.80 -19.65 12.08
CA CYS A 175 7.73 -20.12 13.46
C CYS A 175 9.04 -19.76 14.16
N LEU A 176 9.05 -18.68 14.94
CA LEU A 176 10.27 -18.09 15.50
C LEU A 176 10.39 -18.26 17.02
N LYS A 177 9.64 -19.21 17.60
CA LYS A 177 9.57 -19.41 19.05
C LYS A 177 10.77 -20.16 19.62
N GLY A 178 11.42 -21.02 18.82
CA GLY A 178 12.64 -21.72 19.22
C GLY A 178 13.87 -20.83 19.15
N GLY A 179 14.93 -21.19 19.88
CA GLY A 179 16.22 -20.50 19.82
C GLY A 179 16.30 -19.22 20.67
N VAL A 180 17.07 -18.24 20.19
CA VAL A 180 17.44 -17.03 20.94
C VAL A 180 16.59 -15.84 20.50
N ASN A 181 15.97 -15.14 21.45
CA ASN A 181 15.01 -14.06 21.18
C ASN A 181 15.55 -12.99 20.23
N GLN A 182 16.81 -12.55 20.38
CA GLN A 182 17.39 -11.54 19.51
C GLN A 182 17.47 -11.99 18.04
N SER A 183 17.76 -13.27 17.79
CA SER A 183 17.72 -13.85 16.45
C SER A 183 16.29 -13.88 15.89
N SER A 184 15.32 -14.29 16.69
CA SER A 184 13.91 -14.32 16.30
C SER A 184 13.38 -12.94 15.94
N GLU A 185 13.67 -11.90 16.73
CA GLU A 185 13.25 -10.53 16.43
C GLU A 185 13.93 -9.97 15.17
N ALA A 186 15.23 -10.23 14.99
CA ALA A 186 15.93 -9.88 13.76
C ALA A 186 15.29 -10.55 12.54
N ALA A 187 14.90 -11.82 12.66
CA ALA A 187 14.18 -12.55 11.61
C ALA A 187 12.83 -11.90 11.28
N ARG A 188 12.03 -11.55 12.30
CA ARG A 188 10.71 -10.90 12.12
C ARG A 188 10.84 -9.62 11.31
N ILE A 189 11.73 -8.72 11.73
CA ILE A 189 11.91 -7.40 11.09
C ILE A 189 12.43 -7.54 9.65
N THR A 190 13.46 -8.36 9.46
CA THR A 190 14.09 -8.52 8.13
C THR A 190 13.19 -9.27 7.16
N ALA A 191 12.38 -10.23 7.62
CA ALA A 191 11.40 -10.91 6.79
C ALA A 191 10.28 -9.97 6.32
N ILE A 192 9.69 -9.19 7.24
CA ILE A 192 8.67 -8.20 6.89
C ILE A 192 9.23 -7.17 5.90
N THR A 193 10.46 -6.72 6.11
CA THR A 193 11.11 -5.74 5.23
C THR A 193 11.26 -6.26 3.79
N ARG A 194 11.54 -7.56 3.62
CA ARG A 194 11.79 -8.14 2.29
C ARG A 194 10.53 -8.66 1.61
N PHE A 195 9.69 -9.38 2.35
CA PHE A 195 8.57 -10.14 1.80
C PHE A 195 7.20 -9.48 2.05
N GLU A 196 7.20 -8.36 2.77
CA GLU A 196 6.07 -7.48 3.05
C GLU A 196 4.84 -8.26 3.58
N GLU A 197 3.68 -8.08 2.93
CA GLU A 197 2.40 -8.67 3.34
C GLU A 197 2.33 -10.19 3.15
N ASN A 198 3.31 -10.81 2.48
CA ASN A 198 3.32 -12.27 2.24
C ASN A 198 3.89 -13.09 3.40
N VAL A 199 4.22 -12.45 4.54
CA VAL A 199 4.71 -13.10 5.75
C VAL A 199 3.56 -13.43 6.69
N THR A 200 3.56 -14.64 7.23
CA THR A 200 2.61 -15.11 8.24
C THR A 200 3.38 -15.67 9.43
N PHE A 201 3.18 -15.11 10.61
CA PHE A 201 3.80 -15.54 11.85
C PHE A 201 2.90 -16.47 12.64
N PHE A 202 3.49 -17.54 13.17
CA PHE A 202 2.83 -18.50 14.03
C PHE A 202 3.53 -18.53 15.39
N ASP A 203 2.78 -18.22 16.45
CA ASP A 203 3.23 -18.36 17.83
C ASP A 203 2.46 -19.49 18.51
N PHE A 204 3.20 -20.47 19.01
CA PHE A 204 2.65 -21.70 19.60
C PHE A 204 2.36 -21.55 21.09
N GLU A 205 1.37 -22.26 21.60
CA GLU A 205 1.06 -22.34 23.03
C GLU A 205 1.32 -23.77 23.50
N GLU A 206 2.28 -23.94 24.42
CA GLU A 206 2.67 -25.27 24.90
C GLU A 206 1.49 -25.93 25.64
N ASN A 207 1.06 -27.09 25.15
CA ASN A 207 0.03 -27.89 25.79
C ASN A 207 0.62 -29.22 26.26
N ILE A 208 1.05 -29.25 27.51
CA ILE A 208 1.75 -30.40 28.11
C ILE A 208 0.89 -31.67 28.04
N ALA A 209 -0.42 -31.58 28.30
CA ALA A 209 -1.30 -32.75 28.32
C ALA A 209 -1.44 -33.37 26.92
N ASP A 210 -1.53 -32.54 25.88
CA ASP A 210 -1.51 -33.01 24.50
C ASP A 210 -0.14 -33.56 24.11
N ASN A 211 0.93 -32.86 24.47
CA ASN A 211 2.29 -33.29 24.15
C ASN A 211 2.63 -34.65 24.79
N LEU A 212 2.17 -34.93 26.02
CA LEU A 212 2.34 -36.24 26.69
C LEU A 212 1.60 -37.37 25.95
N ARG A 213 0.51 -37.07 25.27
CA ARG A 213 -0.22 -37.99 24.37
C ARG A 213 0.39 -38.02 22.97
N GLY A 214 1.40 -37.19 22.73
CA GLY A 214 2.05 -37.02 21.44
C GLY A 214 1.23 -36.17 20.45
N ASN A 215 0.22 -35.45 20.90
CA ASN A 215 -0.45 -34.47 20.06
C ASN A 215 0.37 -33.17 20.04
N PRO A 216 0.62 -32.57 18.87
CA PRO A 216 1.33 -31.30 18.80
C PRO A 216 0.57 -30.17 19.50
N SER A 217 1.32 -29.22 20.05
CA SER A 217 0.79 -28.01 20.67
C SER A 217 0.04 -27.14 19.65
N PRO A 218 -1.05 -26.46 20.07
CA PRO A 218 -1.75 -25.51 19.22
C PRO A 218 -0.92 -24.25 18.97
N TYR A 219 -1.34 -23.47 17.98
CA TYR A 219 -0.84 -22.12 17.73
C TYR A 219 -1.96 -21.09 17.77
N THR A 220 -1.60 -19.87 18.16
CA THR A 220 -2.50 -18.70 18.15
C THR A 220 -2.89 -18.32 16.72
N ALA A 221 -4.00 -17.60 16.55
CA ALA A 221 -4.39 -17.12 15.22
C ALA A 221 -3.20 -16.40 14.54
N PRO A 222 -2.83 -16.77 13.30
CA PRO A 222 -1.58 -16.30 12.72
C PRO A 222 -1.59 -14.80 12.52
N PHE A 223 -0.49 -14.15 12.90
CA PHE A 223 -0.31 -12.73 12.65
C PHE A 223 0.19 -12.52 11.24
N LYS A 224 -0.55 -11.76 10.43
CA LYS A 224 -0.17 -11.48 9.05
C LYS A 224 0.71 -10.25 8.95
N GLY A 225 1.62 -10.23 7.98
CA GLY A 225 2.50 -9.09 7.69
C GLY A 225 1.74 -7.78 7.47
N VAL A 226 0.51 -7.85 6.95
CA VAL A 226 -0.39 -6.70 6.81
C VAL A 226 -0.61 -5.95 8.13
N ASN A 227 -0.72 -6.65 9.27
CA ASN A 227 -0.98 -6.00 10.55
C ASN A 227 0.26 -5.28 11.08
N TYR A 228 1.44 -5.88 10.88
CA TYR A 228 2.72 -5.30 11.30
C TYR A 228 3.10 -4.06 10.50
N LEU A 229 2.79 -4.06 9.20
CA LEU A 229 3.13 -2.97 8.30
C LEU A 229 2.14 -1.82 8.32
N TRP A 230 0.92 -2.05 8.84
CA TRP A 230 -0.18 -1.11 8.70
C TRP A 230 0.15 0.29 9.18
N SER A 231 0.61 0.47 10.43
CA SER A 231 0.89 1.81 10.98
C SER A 231 1.89 2.61 10.13
N ARG A 232 2.89 1.92 9.55
CA ARG A 232 3.87 2.56 8.65
C ARG A 232 3.25 2.90 7.30
N LYS A 233 2.55 1.95 6.67
CA LYS A 233 1.91 2.14 5.35
C LYS A 233 0.77 3.18 5.43
N GLN A 234 0.07 3.24 6.55
CA GLN A 234 -0.95 4.27 6.85
C GLN A 234 -0.31 5.66 6.92
N GLY A 235 0.78 5.83 7.69
CA GLY A 235 1.51 7.09 7.76
C GLY A 235 2.06 7.54 6.40
N GLU A 236 2.61 6.61 5.62
CA GLU A 236 3.11 6.87 4.26
C GLU A 236 1.96 7.27 3.30
N ALA A 237 0.85 6.55 3.35
CA ALA A 237 -0.36 6.87 2.57
C ALA A 237 -0.92 8.25 2.93
N LEU A 238 -1.00 8.60 4.21
CA LEU A 238 -1.45 9.94 4.62
C LEU A 238 -0.50 11.04 4.14
N SER A 239 0.82 10.83 4.22
CA SER A 239 1.81 11.80 3.71
C SER A 239 1.74 11.98 2.19
N LEU A 240 1.51 10.91 1.43
CA LEU A 240 1.27 11.01 -0.02
C LEU A 240 -0.06 11.70 -0.33
N LEU A 241 -1.09 11.46 0.49
CA LEU A 241 -2.40 12.08 0.34
C LEU A 241 -2.34 13.59 0.58
N GLU A 242 -1.59 14.08 1.57
CA GLU A 242 -1.34 15.52 1.77
C GLU A 242 -0.81 16.19 0.49
N ARG A 243 0.00 15.45 -0.28
CA ARG A 243 0.54 15.88 -1.57
C ARG A 243 -0.36 15.57 -2.77
N HIS A 244 -1.58 15.08 -2.53
CA HIS A 244 -2.57 14.69 -3.54
C HIS A 244 -2.08 13.61 -4.51
N ASP A 245 -1.15 12.74 -4.07
CA ASP A 245 -0.65 11.61 -4.85
C ASP A 245 -1.56 10.38 -4.70
N TYR A 246 -2.76 10.46 -5.28
CA TYR A 246 -3.76 9.39 -5.17
C TYR A 246 -3.29 8.05 -5.78
N GLN A 247 -2.42 8.10 -6.79
CA GLN A 247 -1.87 6.91 -7.41
C GLN A 247 -0.85 6.23 -6.49
N GLY A 248 0.02 7.01 -5.85
CA GLY A 248 0.95 6.53 -4.83
C GLY A 248 0.20 5.92 -3.64
N VAL A 249 -0.81 6.62 -3.12
CA VAL A 249 -1.68 6.11 -2.04
C VAL A 249 -2.31 4.77 -2.43
N ASN A 250 -2.91 4.68 -3.62
CA ASN A 250 -3.52 3.44 -4.07
C ASN A 250 -2.52 2.29 -4.19
N SER A 251 -1.28 2.57 -4.60
CA SER A 251 -0.22 1.55 -4.73
C SER A 251 0.22 1.00 -3.38
N ILE A 252 0.30 1.86 -2.35
CA ILE A 252 0.62 1.45 -0.98
C ILE A 252 -0.50 0.61 -0.36
N LEU A 253 -1.75 0.96 -0.63
CA LEU A 253 -2.92 0.34 0.01
C LEU A 253 -3.48 -0.88 -0.73
N GLU A 254 -3.01 -1.15 -1.95
CA GLU A 254 -3.46 -2.29 -2.77
C GLU A 254 -3.48 -3.63 -2.03
N PRO A 255 -2.45 -4.00 -1.24
CA PRO A 255 -2.45 -5.28 -0.50
C PRO A 255 -3.62 -5.44 0.48
N TYR A 256 -4.14 -4.33 1.01
CA TYR A 256 -5.20 -4.33 2.02
C TYR A 256 -6.61 -4.46 1.41
N TYR A 257 -6.75 -4.28 0.08
CA TYR A 257 -8.03 -4.42 -0.61
C TYR A 257 -8.59 -5.86 -0.62
N GLN A 258 -7.81 -6.84 -0.15
CA GLN A 258 -8.26 -8.21 0.02
C GLN A 258 -9.27 -8.38 1.16
N ASP A 259 -9.34 -7.43 2.11
CA ASP A 259 -10.36 -7.39 3.15
C ASP A 259 -11.72 -6.94 2.59
N SER A 260 -12.30 -7.77 1.73
CA SER A 260 -13.56 -7.48 1.03
C SER A 260 -14.78 -7.34 1.96
N ASN A 261 -14.69 -7.83 3.20
CA ASN A 261 -15.78 -7.74 4.16
C ASN A 261 -15.85 -6.34 4.80
N ASN A 262 -14.72 -5.67 4.97
CA ASN A 262 -14.66 -4.33 5.53
C ASN A 262 -15.29 -3.30 4.57
N LYS A 263 -16.22 -2.50 5.09
CA LYS A 263 -16.95 -1.50 4.30
C LYS A 263 -16.06 -0.27 4.01
N ASP A 264 -15.19 0.09 4.94
CA ASP A 264 -14.35 1.28 4.83
C ASP A 264 -13.29 1.07 3.74
N ILE A 265 -12.64 -0.09 3.67
CA ILE A 265 -11.64 -0.38 2.63
C ILE A 265 -12.25 -0.47 1.22
N ARG A 266 -13.46 -1.02 1.09
CA ARG A 266 -14.19 -1.04 -0.20
C ARG A 266 -14.52 0.37 -0.68
N LYS A 267 -14.98 1.22 0.24
CA LYS A 267 -15.28 2.62 -0.07
C LYS A 267 -14.01 3.40 -0.40
N LEU A 268 -12.92 3.15 0.33
CA LEU A 268 -11.62 3.75 0.10
C LEU A 268 -11.09 3.42 -1.31
N LYS A 269 -11.11 2.14 -1.71
CA LYS A 269 -10.73 1.70 -3.06
C LYS A 269 -11.55 2.39 -4.15
N LEU A 270 -12.85 2.54 -3.94
CA LEU A 270 -13.74 3.24 -4.89
C LEU A 270 -13.36 4.72 -4.99
N TYR A 271 -13.15 5.41 -3.86
CA TYR A 271 -12.85 6.84 -3.85
C TYR A 271 -11.47 7.16 -4.38
N LEU A 272 -10.45 6.35 -4.06
CA LEU A 272 -9.11 6.50 -4.64
C LEU A 272 -9.14 6.30 -6.16
N SER A 273 -9.87 5.30 -6.67
CA SER A 273 -9.97 5.11 -8.12
C SER A 273 -10.62 6.31 -8.82
N LYS A 274 -11.61 6.95 -8.20
CA LYS A 274 -12.21 8.21 -8.66
C LYS A 274 -11.23 9.38 -8.60
N ALA A 275 -10.52 9.55 -7.48
CA ALA A 275 -9.53 10.60 -7.32
C ALA A 275 -8.39 10.52 -8.35
N ILE A 276 -7.97 9.29 -8.70
CA ILE A 276 -6.99 9.05 -9.78
C ILE A 276 -7.52 9.55 -11.12
N LYS A 277 -8.81 9.31 -11.44
CA LYS A 277 -9.45 9.80 -12.67
C LYS A 277 -9.56 11.32 -12.70
N TRP A 278 -9.95 11.92 -11.57
CA TRP A 278 -9.95 13.37 -11.42
C TRP A 278 -8.56 13.98 -11.67
N ASN A 279 -7.51 13.38 -11.11
CA ASN A 279 -6.13 13.86 -11.22
C ASN A 279 -5.58 13.87 -12.66
N ILE A 280 -6.17 13.07 -13.56
CA ILE A 280 -5.82 13.05 -14.99
C ILE A 280 -6.85 13.77 -15.87
N THR A 281 -7.76 14.56 -15.29
CA THR A 281 -8.85 15.28 -15.96
C THR A 281 -9.89 14.40 -16.67
N ASP A 282 -9.96 13.10 -16.35
CA ASP A 282 -11.04 12.19 -16.76
C ASP A 282 -12.25 12.42 -15.83
N PHE A 283 -12.81 13.61 -15.93
CA PHE A 283 -13.89 14.07 -15.07
C PHE A 283 -15.17 13.27 -15.28
N ASP A 284 -15.40 12.73 -16.47
CA ASP A 284 -16.55 11.85 -16.76
C ASP A 284 -16.49 10.55 -15.96
N THR A 285 -15.33 9.88 -15.94
CA THR A 285 -15.18 8.66 -15.14
C THR A 285 -15.16 8.97 -13.64
N PHE A 286 -14.55 10.09 -13.23
CA PHE A 286 -14.57 10.57 -11.84
C PHE A 286 -15.99 10.63 -11.28
N ILE A 287 -16.94 11.15 -12.04
CA ILE A 287 -18.33 11.33 -11.58
C ILE A 287 -19.25 10.13 -11.80
N SER A 288 -18.85 9.20 -12.68
CA SER A 288 -19.70 8.05 -13.05
C SER A 288 -20.18 7.25 -11.84
N GLY A 289 -21.48 6.93 -11.77
CA GLY A 289 -22.07 6.20 -10.64
C GLY A 289 -22.24 7.01 -9.35
N LEU A 290 -22.02 8.33 -9.37
CA LEU A 290 -22.37 9.23 -8.28
C LEU A 290 -23.78 9.77 -8.47
N GLN A 291 -24.65 9.59 -7.47
CA GLN A 291 -26.00 10.19 -7.43
C GLN A 291 -25.97 11.71 -7.19
N GLN A 292 -24.79 12.33 -7.05
CA GLN A 292 -24.59 13.66 -6.48
C GLN A 292 -24.34 14.80 -7.48
N ILE A 293 -24.46 14.59 -8.79
CA ILE A 293 -24.46 15.73 -9.72
C ILE A 293 -25.90 16.11 -10.02
N PRO A 294 -26.38 17.26 -9.53
CA PRO A 294 -27.67 17.79 -9.93
C PRO A 294 -27.73 17.93 -11.45
N ASN A 295 -28.86 17.57 -12.03
CA ASN A 295 -29.18 17.77 -13.45
C ASN A 295 -29.30 19.28 -13.77
N ASN A 296 -28.21 20.06 -13.67
CA ASN A 296 -28.05 21.37 -14.30
C ASN A 296 -26.68 22.06 -14.07
N ASN A 297 -25.68 21.39 -13.50
CA ASN A 297 -24.42 22.07 -13.11
C ASN A 297 -23.42 22.18 -14.27
N TRP A 298 -23.80 22.68 -15.44
CA TRP A 298 -22.91 22.81 -16.61
C TRP A 298 -21.52 23.42 -16.32
N TRP A 299 -21.41 24.19 -15.24
CA TRP A 299 -20.20 24.86 -14.77
C TRP A 299 -19.23 23.99 -13.94
N TRP A 300 -19.64 22.82 -13.42
CA TRP A 300 -18.88 22.08 -12.39
C TRP A 300 -17.45 21.72 -12.83
N ARG A 301 -17.26 21.33 -14.09
CA ARG A 301 -15.93 20.97 -14.63
C ARG A 301 -14.95 22.13 -14.60
N GLY A 302 -15.45 23.37 -14.69
CA GLY A 302 -14.63 24.57 -14.56
C GLY A 302 -13.98 24.64 -13.18
N TYR A 303 -14.78 24.45 -12.12
CA TYR A 303 -14.27 24.46 -10.75
C TYR A 303 -13.36 23.27 -10.46
N GLU A 304 -13.67 22.07 -10.97
CA GLU A 304 -12.76 20.91 -10.82
C GLU A 304 -11.40 21.16 -11.49
N SER A 305 -11.39 21.73 -12.70
CA SER A 305 -10.13 22.09 -13.37
C SER A 305 -9.36 23.17 -12.62
N ALA A 306 -10.04 24.16 -12.04
CA ALA A 306 -9.40 25.21 -11.27
C ALA A 306 -8.83 24.68 -9.95
N TYR A 307 -9.57 23.84 -9.24
CA TYR A 307 -9.09 23.18 -8.03
C TYR A 307 -7.90 22.26 -8.33
N LEU A 308 -7.91 21.53 -9.44
CA LEU A 308 -6.73 20.79 -9.91
C LEU A 308 -5.54 21.71 -10.18
N GLY A 309 -5.76 22.89 -10.76
CA GLY A 309 -4.70 23.89 -10.93
C GLY A 309 -4.12 24.38 -9.60
N PHE A 310 -4.95 24.59 -8.59
CA PHE A 310 -4.50 24.90 -7.24
C PHE A 310 -3.67 23.76 -6.62
N VAL A 311 -4.13 22.51 -6.76
CA VAL A 311 -3.38 21.31 -6.32
C VAL A 311 -2.01 21.23 -7.01
N ARG A 312 -1.94 21.47 -8.32
CA ARG A 312 -0.67 21.51 -9.06
C ARG A 312 0.26 22.59 -8.56
N PHE A 313 -0.28 23.76 -8.21
CA PHE A 313 0.51 24.81 -7.58
C PHE A 313 1.07 24.37 -6.22
N LYS A 314 0.26 23.74 -5.36
CA LYS A 314 0.72 23.20 -4.07
C LYS A 314 1.81 22.12 -4.22
N GLN A 315 1.79 21.39 -5.33
CA GLN A 315 2.82 20.41 -5.70
C GLN A 315 4.10 21.05 -6.30
N GLY A 316 4.12 22.37 -6.51
CA GLY A 316 5.24 23.09 -7.14
C GLY A 316 5.20 23.12 -8.68
N ASN A 317 4.14 22.62 -9.30
CA ASN A 317 3.97 22.53 -10.75
C ASN A 317 3.31 23.80 -11.31
N ASN A 318 4.02 24.93 -11.29
CA ASN A 318 3.46 26.25 -11.63
C ASN A 318 2.93 26.36 -13.07
N ILE A 319 3.57 25.70 -14.03
CA ILE A 319 3.13 25.70 -15.44
C ILE A 319 1.78 24.99 -15.55
N GLU A 320 1.65 23.79 -14.96
CA GLU A 320 0.39 23.06 -14.94
C GLU A 320 -0.69 23.83 -14.18
N ALA A 321 -0.35 24.46 -13.07
CA ALA A 321 -1.26 25.31 -12.31
C ALA A 321 -1.83 26.45 -13.17
N PHE A 322 -0.97 27.14 -13.92
CA PHE A 322 -1.38 28.16 -14.88
C PHE A 322 -2.34 27.59 -15.92
N PHE A 323 -1.99 26.47 -16.57
CA PHE A 323 -2.81 25.93 -17.65
C PHE A 323 -4.14 25.38 -17.16
N HIS A 324 -4.19 24.72 -16.01
CA HIS A 324 -5.43 24.19 -15.45
C HIS A 324 -6.39 25.30 -15.02
N THR A 325 -5.89 26.38 -14.42
CA THR A 325 -6.71 27.55 -14.04
C THR A 325 -7.14 28.38 -15.25
N PHE A 326 -6.28 28.56 -16.26
CA PHE A 326 -6.67 29.20 -17.51
C PHE A 326 -7.72 28.36 -18.27
N ARG A 327 -7.48 27.05 -18.39
CA ARG A 327 -8.41 26.09 -19.03
C ARG A 327 -9.74 26.04 -18.30
N ALA A 328 -9.75 26.16 -16.99
CA ALA A 328 -10.99 26.26 -16.22
C ALA A 328 -11.86 27.42 -16.70
N ILE A 329 -11.27 28.61 -16.87
CA ILE A 329 -11.97 29.81 -17.31
C ILE A 329 -12.38 29.71 -18.78
N GLU A 330 -11.43 29.41 -19.68
CA GLU A 330 -11.72 29.29 -21.13
C GLU A 330 -12.70 28.13 -21.42
N GLY A 331 -12.56 27.02 -20.71
CA GLY A 331 -13.49 25.89 -20.78
C GLY A 331 -14.89 26.29 -20.30
N LEU A 332 -14.99 27.02 -19.18
CA LEU A 332 -16.28 27.48 -18.66
C LEU A 332 -16.95 28.50 -19.58
N MET A 333 -16.19 29.38 -20.23
CA MET A 333 -16.70 30.23 -21.32
C MET A 333 -17.31 29.39 -22.44
N SER A 334 -16.61 28.34 -22.87
CA SER A 334 -17.08 27.43 -23.93
C SER A 334 -18.38 26.72 -23.53
N GLU A 335 -18.46 26.23 -22.29
CA GLU A 335 -19.67 25.60 -21.75
C GLU A 335 -20.83 26.60 -21.63
N LEU A 336 -20.59 27.84 -21.22
CA LEU A 336 -21.59 28.92 -21.17
C LEU A 336 -22.24 29.15 -22.55
N ILE A 337 -21.40 29.32 -23.59
CA ILE A 337 -21.88 29.48 -24.96
C ILE A 337 -22.63 28.22 -25.41
N THR A 338 -22.11 27.04 -25.07
CA THR A 338 -22.70 25.76 -25.47
C THR A 338 -24.09 25.53 -24.90
N VAL A 339 -24.28 25.84 -23.63
CA VAL A 339 -25.58 25.72 -22.96
C VAL A 339 -26.56 26.75 -23.50
N ARG A 340 -26.14 28.01 -23.67
CA ARG A 340 -27.02 29.11 -24.06
C ARG A 340 -27.49 29.01 -25.52
N TYR A 341 -26.64 28.50 -26.41
CA TYR A 341 -26.91 28.47 -27.86
C TYR A 341 -26.87 27.07 -28.45
N ARG A 342 -27.25 26.06 -27.66
CA ARG A 342 -27.15 24.63 -27.98
C ARG A 342 -27.54 24.27 -29.42
N ASP A 343 -28.66 24.80 -29.91
CA ASP A 343 -29.20 24.48 -31.24
C ASP A 343 -28.35 25.00 -32.41
N TYR A 344 -27.43 25.93 -32.12
CA TYR A 344 -26.51 26.53 -33.10
C TYR A 344 -25.07 26.05 -32.92
N ILE A 345 -24.80 25.20 -31.94
CA ILE A 345 -23.49 24.58 -31.72
C ILE A 345 -23.37 23.31 -32.52
N ILE A 346 -22.27 23.19 -33.24
CA ILE A 346 -21.91 21.96 -33.96
C ILE A 346 -20.65 21.39 -33.30
N ALA A 347 -20.80 20.19 -32.73
CA ALA A 347 -19.71 19.43 -32.12
C ALA A 347 -19.64 18.05 -32.79
N LYS A 348 -18.64 17.86 -33.67
CA LYS A 348 -18.34 16.55 -34.27
C LYS A 348 -17.26 15.86 -33.45
N LYS A 349 -17.34 14.52 -33.33
CA LYS A 349 -16.32 13.75 -32.61
C LYS A 349 -14.94 13.97 -33.23
N GLY A 350 -14.00 14.48 -32.43
CA GLY A 350 -12.62 14.75 -32.86
C GLY A 350 -12.36 16.18 -33.37
N ASP A 351 -13.40 16.99 -33.57
CA ASP A 351 -13.28 18.39 -33.99
C ASP A 351 -13.54 19.35 -32.82
N ALA A 352 -12.98 20.56 -32.91
CA ALA A 352 -13.31 21.62 -31.98
C ALA A 352 -14.76 22.10 -32.20
N PRO A 353 -15.56 22.24 -31.13
CA PRO A 353 -16.92 22.75 -31.26
C PRO A 353 -16.92 24.20 -31.75
N TYR A 354 -17.95 24.56 -32.50
CA TYR A 354 -18.11 25.92 -33.03
C TYR A 354 -19.57 26.36 -33.07
N LEU A 355 -19.76 27.68 -33.01
CA LEU A 355 -21.03 28.34 -33.24
C LEU A 355 -21.24 28.58 -34.74
N SER A 356 -22.41 28.21 -35.26
CA SER A 356 -22.78 28.40 -36.67
C SER A 356 -23.30 29.81 -36.93
N SER A 357 -22.86 30.43 -38.04
CA SER A 357 -23.36 31.73 -38.54
C SER A 357 -24.87 31.80 -38.78
N LYS A 358 -25.57 30.65 -38.82
CA LYS A 358 -27.03 30.57 -38.82
C LYS A 358 -27.67 31.29 -37.62
N ILE A 359 -26.93 31.46 -36.53
CA ILE A 359 -27.41 32.25 -35.37
C ILE A 359 -27.64 33.73 -35.71
N CYS A 360 -27.04 34.24 -36.79
CA CYS A 360 -27.25 35.61 -37.28
C CYS A 360 -28.46 35.74 -38.23
N ASP A 361 -29.10 34.64 -38.62
CA ASP A 361 -30.20 34.68 -39.57
C ASP A 361 -31.41 35.43 -39.00
N LYS A 362 -32.22 36.05 -39.87
CA LYS A 362 -33.36 36.90 -39.46
C LYS A 362 -34.35 36.19 -38.51
N ASN A 363 -34.46 34.87 -38.65
CA ASN A 363 -35.36 34.01 -37.88
C ASN A 363 -34.74 33.49 -36.57
N SER A 364 -33.48 33.82 -36.28
CA SER A 364 -32.82 33.45 -35.02
C SER A 364 -33.50 34.14 -33.83
N PRO A 365 -33.75 33.42 -32.71
CA PRO A 365 -34.32 34.00 -31.50
C PRO A 365 -33.31 34.85 -30.70
N PHE A 366 -32.06 34.94 -31.15
CA PHE A 366 -30.96 35.62 -30.45
C PHE A 366 -30.64 36.98 -31.09
N PRO A 367 -31.33 38.07 -30.70
CA PRO A 367 -31.17 39.39 -31.30
C PRO A 367 -29.75 39.94 -31.16
N GLU A 368 -29.01 39.55 -30.12
CA GLU A 368 -27.63 39.97 -29.87
C GLU A 368 -26.67 39.58 -31.01
N PHE A 369 -27.01 38.59 -31.84
CA PHE A 369 -26.18 38.12 -32.96
C PHE A 369 -26.56 38.67 -34.34
N LYS A 370 -27.68 39.39 -34.49
CA LYS A 370 -28.18 39.82 -35.81
C LYS A 370 -27.18 40.65 -36.61
N ASN A 371 -26.38 41.48 -35.93
CA ASN A 371 -25.37 42.34 -36.53
C ASN A 371 -23.93 41.83 -36.34
N GLN A 372 -23.76 40.59 -35.91
CA GLN A 372 -22.45 40.02 -35.54
C GLN A 372 -21.87 39.10 -36.63
N ARG A 373 -22.38 39.18 -37.87
CA ARG A 373 -21.94 38.30 -38.96
C ARG A 373 -20.45 38.44 -39.28
N GLY A 374 -19.86 39.61 -39.02
CA GLY A 374 -18.43 39.87 -39.17
C GLY A 374 -17.53 39.12 -38.17
N LEU A 375 -18.08 38.54 -37.11
CA LEU A 375 -17.33 37.71 -36.16
C LEU A 375 -16.99 36.33 -36.73
N PHE A 376 -17.77 35.85 -37.69
CA PHE A 376 -17.62 34.50 -38.24
C PHE A 376 -16.51 34.46 -39.29
N ASN A 377 -15.75 33.37 -39.28
CA ASN A 377 -14.77 33.10 -40.32
C ASN A 377 -15.45 32.95 -41.69
N GLN A 378 -14.67 32.91 -42.77
CA GLN A 378 -15.17 32.74 -44.14
C GLN A 378 -16.00 31.46 -44.32
N ASP A 379 -15.74 30.41 -43.53
CA ASP A 379 -16.50 29.15 -43.52
C ASP A 379 -17.79 29.23 -42.67
N GLY A 380 -18.12 30.41 -42.14
CA GLY A 380 -19.33 30.66 -41.36
C GLY A 380 -19.26 30.11 -39.94
N ARG A 381 -18.06 29.93 -39.37
CA ARG A 381 -17.84 29.33 -38.03
C ARG A 381 -17.13 30.29 -37.09
N VAL A 382 -17.48 30.22 -35.80
CA VAL A 382 -16.67 30.75 -34.70
C VAL A 382 -16.37 29.61 -33.74
N TYR A 383 -15.10 29.20 -33.66
CA TYR A 383 -14.70 28.10 -32.78
C TYR A 383 -14.78 28.50 -31.30
N LEU A 384 -15.18 27.55 -30.45
CA LEU A 384 -15.32 27.77 -29.00
C LEU A 384 -13.99 27.63 -28.24
N TYR A 385 -12.96 28.33 -28.72
CA TYR A 385 -11.68 28.52 -28.04
C TYR A 385 -11.05 29.86 -28.46
N GLY A 386 -10.09 30.38 -27.68
CA GLY A 386 -9.28 31.54 -28.07
C GLY A 386 -10.09 32.85 -28.24
N GLY A 387 -9.63 33.70 -29.17
CA GLY A 387 -10.18 35.06 -29.35
C GLY A 387 -11.64 35.10 -29.84
N GLY A 388 -12.05 34.14 -30.68
CA GLY A 388 -13.43 34.03 -31.14
C GLY A 388 -14.39 33.75 -29.98
N LEU A 389 -14.05 32.80 -29.12
CA LEU A 389 -14.81 32.51 -27.90
C LEU A 389 -14.92 33.74 -26.99
N TYR A 390 -13.82 34.46 -26.75
CA TYR A 390 -13.85 35.65 -25.90
C TYR A 390 -14.78 36.74 -26.46
N SER A 391 -14.80 36.91 -27.78
CA SER A 391 -15.70 37.84 -28.46
C SER A 391 -17.17 37.41 -28.32
N LEU A 392 -17.46 36.11 -28.39
CA LEU A 392 -18.80 35.59 -28.08
C LEU A 392 -19.19 35.92 -26.65
N VAL A 393 -18.32 35.69 -25.66
CA VAL A 393 -18.62 35.99 -24.26
C VAL A 393 -18.93 37.47 -24.03
N LYS A 394 -18.25 38.40 -24.71
CA LYS A 394 -18.58 39.84 -24.66
C LYS A 394 -19.98 40.15 -25.20
N ILE A 395 -20.43 39.45 -26.24
CA ILE A 395 -21.80 39.61 -26.76
C ILE A 395 -22.82 39.11 -25.74
N VAL A 396 -22.53 37.98 -25.08
CA VAL A 396 -23.42 37.37 -24.09
C VAL A 396 -23.50 38.16 -22.78
N LEU A 397 -22.36 38.69 -22.35
CA LEU A 397 -22.16 39.40 -21.09
C LEU A 397 -21.52 40.77 -21.37
N PRO A 398 -22.26 41.73 -21.95
CA PRO A 398 -21.69 43.01 -22.38
C PRO A 398 -21.07 43.82 -21.24
N HIS A 399 -21.51 43.61 -20.00
CA HIS A 399 -20.97 44.31 -18.83
C HIS A 399 -19.50 43.97 -18.54
N ILE A 400 -18.96 42.85 -19.04
CA ILE A 400 -17.55 42.48 -18.81
C ILE A 400 -16.58 43.49 -19.43
N GLU A 401 -17.01 44.28 -20.41
CA GLU A 401 -16.16 45.31 -21.01
C GLU A 401 -15.80 46.43 -20.02
N ASN A 402 -16.64 46.65 -19.01
CA ASN A 402 -16.45 47.68 -17.99
C ASN A 402 -15.80 47.10 -16.71
N GLU A 403 -15.61 45.79 -16.63
CA GLU A 403 -15.06 45.12 -15.46
C GLU A 403 -13.53 45.05 -15.55
N GLN A 404 -12.85 45.62 -14.56
CA GLN A 404 -11.38 45.74 -14.56
C GLN A 404 -10.66 44.38 -14.71
N ASN A 405 -11.17 43.33 -14.06
CA ASN A 405 -10.59 41.98 -14.17
C ASN A 405 -10.69 41.46 -15.60
N TRP A 406 -11.86 41.57 -16.23
CA TRP A 406 -12.09 41.12 -17.59
C TRP A 406 -11.28 41.90 -18.63
N GLN A 407 -11.09 43.21 -18.45
CA GLN A 407 -10.19 44.00 -19.29
C GLN A 407 -8.75 43.47 -19.25
N ARG A 408 -8.30 42.97 -18.10
CA ARG A 408 -6.96 42.38 -17.90
C ARG A 408 -6.87 40.91 -18.30
N PHE A 409 -7.97 40.25 -18.68
CA PHE A 409 -7.94 38.86 -19.11
C PHE A 409 -7.10 38.67 -20.40
N GLU A 410 -7.02 39.69 -21.25
CA GLU A 410 -6.23 39.65 -22.49
C GLU A 410 -4.72 39.44 -22.20
N HIS A 411 -4.20 40.05 -21.14
CA HIS A 411 -2.83 39.84 -20.68
C HIS A 411 -2.56 38.39 -20.28
N ILE A 412 -3.51 37.75 -19.59
CA ILE A 412 -3.41 36.34 -19.19
C ILE A 412 -3.37 35.44 -20.44
N LYS A 413 -4.18 35.75 -21.46
CA LYS A 413 -4.19 35.03 -22.75
C LYS A 413 -2.85 35.13 -23.49
N GLU A 414 -2.23 36.32 -23.49
CA GLU A 414 -0.89 36.47 -24.07
C GLU A 414 0.14 35.57 -23.38
N TRP A 415 0.13 35.55 -22.05
CA TRP A 415 1.01 34.67 -21.27
C TRP A 415 0.74 33.20 -21.51
N ARG A 416 -0.53 32.79 -21.65
CA ARG A 416 -0.88 31.43 -22.04
C ARG A 416 -0.18 31.03 -23.34
N ASN A 417 -0.24 31.89 -24.36
CA ASN A 417 0.41 31.61 -25.64
C ASN A 417 1.94 31.60 -25.52
N ARG A 418 2.51 32.53 -24.75
CA ARG A 418 3.97 32.58 -24.54
C ARG A 418 4.47 31.32 -23.83
N ILE A 419 3.83 30.90 -22.74
CA ILE A 419 4.22 29.71 -21.97
C ILE A 419 3.99 28.44 -22.80
N PHE A 420 2.92 28.37 -23.59
CA PHE A 420 2.62 27.18 -24.38
C PHE A 420 3.60 26.96 -25.53
N HIS A 421 3.97 28.05 -26.22
CA HIS A 421 4.82 27.96 -27.41
C HIS A 421 6.31 28.14 -27.13
N ARG A 422 6.70 28.46 -25.89
CA ARG A 422 8.10 28.63 -25.49
C ARG A 422 8.37 27.77 -24.26
N LEU A 423 9.52 27.09 -24.23
CA LEU A 423 9.96 26.26 -23.10
C LEU A 423 10.41 27.12 -21.90
N ILE A 424 9.54 28.00 -21.44
CA ILE A 424 9.79 28.96 -20.35
C ILE A 424 9.59 28.23 -19.02
N HIS A 425 10.57 28.36 -18.13
CA HIS A 425 10.39 28.03 -16.71
C HIS A 425 9.52 29.10 -16.04
N LEU A 426 8.45 28.68 -15.35
CA LEU A 426 7.57 29.58 -14.60
C LEU A 426 7.82 29.48 -13.10
N GLU A 427 8.49 30.49 -12.54
CA GLU A 427 8.65 30.63 -11.10
C GLU A 427 7.34 31.04 -10.41
N LYS A 428 7.20 30.70 -9.12
CA LYS A 428 6.02 31.03 -8.30
C LYS A 428 5.69 32.53 -8.32
N GLY A 429 6.71 33.38 -8.18
CA GLY A 429 6.53 34.83 -8.23
C GLY A 429 6.05 35.34 -9.59
N HIS A 430 6.52 34.73 -10.68
CA HIS A 430 6.10 35.08 -12.04
C HIS A 430 4.67 34.62 -12.36
N LEU A 431 4.23 33.48 -11.83
CA LEU A 431 2.83 33.06 -11.91
C LEU A 431 1.92 34.19 -11.40
N PHE A 432 2.19 34.70 -10.20
CA PHE A 432 1.33 35.72 -9.58
C PHE A 432 1.52 37.11 -10.16
N ASN A 433 2.73 37.67 -10.05
CA ASN A 433 2.95 39.09 -10.27
C ASN A 433 2.97 39.45 -11.77
N VAL A 434 3.38 38.50 -12.62
CA VAL A 434 3.57 38.74 -14.05
C VAL A 434 2.42 38.17 -14.86
N CYS A 435 2.05 36.90 -14.67
CA CYS A 435 1.01 36.28 -15.51
C CYS A 435 -0.40 36.69 -15.07
N TRP A 436 -0.67 36.67 -13.76
CA TRP A 436 -1.99 36.97 -13.21
C TRP A 436 -2.13 38.38 -12.64
N GLU A 437 -1.05 39.17 -12.59
CA GLU A 437 -1.00 40.55 -12.04
C GLU A 437 -1.59 40.68 -10.63
N VAL A 438 -1.21 39.77 -9.74
CA VAL A 438 -1.64 39.71 -8.34
C VAL A 438 -0.44 39.50 -7.43
N LYS A 439 -0.53 39.87 -6.16
CA LYS A 439 0.64 39.91 -5.27
C LYS A 439 1.01 38.57 -4.66
N ASN A 440 0.05 37.67 -4.52
CA ASN A 440 0.21 36.43 -3.76
C ASN A 440 -0.81 35.36 -4.20
N GLU A 441 -0.65 34.18 -3.60
CA GLU A 441 -1.49 33.02 -3.84
C GLU A 441 -2.98 33.27 -3.56
N GLN A 442 -3.32 33.95 -2.46
CA GLN A 442 -4.70 34.22 -2.10
C GLN A 442 -5.37 35.13 -3.14
N GLU A 443 -4.71 36.21 -3.55
CA GLU A 443 -5.21 37.10 -4.60
C GLU A 443 -5.35 36.37 -5.94
N TRP A 444 -4.44 35.45 -6.26
CA TRP A 444 -4.54 34.61 -7.46
C TRP A 444 -5.78 33.72 -7.43
N ILE A 445 -6.00 32.98 -6.34
CA ILE A 445 -7.18 32.13 -6.18
C ILE A 445 -8.46 32.96 -6.23
N ASN A 446 -8.50 34.09 -5.53
CA ASN A 446 -9.64 35.00 -5.55
C ASN A 446 -9.93 35.50 -6.97
N LYS A 447 -8.90 35.80 -7.76
CA LYS A 447 -9.05 36.24 -9.15
C LYS A 447 -9.56 35.12 -10.06
N VAL A 448 -9.06 33.89 -9.90
CA VAL A 448 -9.58 32.71 -10.61
C VAL A 448 -11.04 32.48 -10.24
N MET A 449 -11.36 32.45 -8.94
CA MET A 449 -12.73 32.29 -8.43
C MET A 449 -13.67 33.38 -8.93
N TYR A 450 -13.22 34.64 -8.98
CA TYR A 450 -13.99 35.74 -9.55
C TYR A 450 -14.44 35.41 -10.98
N TYR A 451 -13.54 34.98 -11.87
CA TYR A 451 -13.91 34.65 -13.24
C TYR A 451 -14.89 33.48 -13.31
N LEU A 452 -14.67 32.43 -12.51
CA LEU A 452 -15.55 31.26 -12.49
C LEU A 452 -16.95 31.61 -12.00
N ASN A 453 -17.05 32.29 -10.85
CA ASN A 453 -18.30 32.76 -10.25
C ASN A 453 -19.04 33.73 -11.17
N TYR A 454 -18.32 34.64 -11.83
CA TYR A 454 -18.92 35.58 -12.78
C TYR A 454 -19.55 34.87 -13.98
N LEU A 455 -18.85 33.88 -14.57
CA LEU A 455 -19.34 33.12 -15.71
C LEU A 455 -20.51 32.19 -15.34
N SER A 456 -20.44 31.56 -14.17
CA SER A 456 -21.38 30.52 -13.72
C SER A 456 -22.60 31.08 -12.97
N GLY A 457 -22.54 32.34 -12.53
CA GLY A 457 -23.52 32.95 -11.63
C GLY A 457 -23.48 32.37 -10.20
N GLN A 458 -22.42 31.65 -9.83
CA GLN A 458 -22.26 31.08 -8.49
C GLN A 458 -21.55 32.06 -7.55
N SER A 459 -21.54 31.75 -6.25
CA SER A 459 -20.95 32.58 -5.20
C SER A 459 -20.11 31.75 -4.23
N PHE A 460 -19.33 30.80 -4.74
CA PHE A 460 -18.43 29.99 -3.91
C PHE A 460 -17.30 30.85 -3.33
N GLU A 461 -16.95 30.60 -2.07
CA GLU A 461 -15.90 31.32 -1.37
C GLU A 461 -14.50 30.72 -1.62
N THR A 462 -14.41 29.40 -1.77
CA THR A 462 -13.15 28.68 -2.00
C THR A 462 -13.25 27.70 -3.17
N LEU A 463 -12.10 27.32 -3.74
CA LEU A 463 -12.05 26.30 -4.80
C LEU A 463 -12.35 24.91 -4.23
N GLU A 464 -11.93 24.66 -3.00
CA GLU A 464 -12.18 23.44 -2.23
C GLU A 464 -13.68 23.18 -2.07
N ASP A 465 -14.45 24.20 -1.66
CA ASP A 465 -15.90 24.07 -1.46
C ASP A 465 -16.64 23.91 -2.79
N ALA A 466 -16.14 24.54 -3.84
CA ALA A 466 -16.71 24.44 -5.19
C ALA A 466 -16.39 23.11 -5.90
N SER A 467 -15.39 22.37 -5.41
CA SER A 467 -14.94 21.10 -5.99
C SER A 467 -15.51 19.90 -5.23
N LEU A 468 -16.07 18.95 -5.96
CA LEU A 468 -16.41 17.63 -5.44
C LEU A 468 -15.16 16.90 -4.94
N MET A 469 -14.00 17.11 -5.58
CA MET A 469 -12.76 16.47 -5.16
C MET A 469 -12.29 16.93 -3.79
N GLY A 470 -12.51 18.20 -3.40
CA GLY A 470 -12.20 18.68 -2.04
C GLY A 470 -12.88 17.82 -0.97
N LYS A 471 -14.17 17.55 -1.14
CA LYS A 471 -14.93 16.64 -0.26
C LYS A 471 -14.42 15.20 -0.31
N TYR A 472 -14.08 14.69 -1.50
CA TYR A 472 -13.56 13.32 -1.67
C TYR A 472 -12.22 13.14 -0.97
N HIS A 473 -11.35 14.15 -1.05
CA HIS A 473 -10.05 14.15 -0.40
C HIS A 473 -10.21 13.93 1.11
N SER A 474 -11.07 14.73 1.78
CA SER A 474 -11.35 14.57 3.20
C SER A 474 -11.93 13.18 3.54
N GLN A 475 -12.82 12.66 2.70
CA GLN A 475 -13.40 11.32 2.91
C GLN A 475 -12.37 10.21 2.76
N ILE A 476 -11.40 10.33 1.84
CA ILE A 476 -10.29 9.39 1.70
C ILE A 476 -9.43 9.43 2.98
N THR A 477 -9.09 10.61 3.48
CA THR A 477 -8.34 10.79 4.74
C THR A 477 -9.04 10.12 5.92
N GLU A 478 -10.34 10.34 6.08
CA GLU A 478 -11.14 9.73 7.15
C GLU A 478 -11.12 8.19 7.06
N LEU A 479 -11.32 7.64 5.85
CA LEU A 479 -11.34 6.20 5.63
C LEU A 479 -9.99 5.55 5.91
N ILE A 480 -8.88 6.20 5.56
CA ILE A 480 -7.52 5.71 5.89
C ILE A 480 -7.31 5.70 7.41
N ASN A 481 -7.74 6.75 8.11
CA ASN A 481 -7.59 6.82 9.58
C ASN A 481 -8.45 5.80 10.31
N LYS A 482 -9.65 5.50 9.80
CA LYS A 482 -10.61 4.60 10.43
C LYS A 482 -10.31 3.12 10.21
N TYR A 483 -9.67 2.77 9.09
CA TYR A 483 -9.40 1.39 8.74
C TYR A 483 -8.34 0.76 9.67
N ILE A 484 -8.65 -0.46 10.14
CA ILE A 484 -7.76 -1.32 10.92
C ILE A 484 -7.84 -2.72 10.29
N PRO A 485 -6.72 -3.28 9.81
CA PRO A 485 -6.67 -4.62 9.18
C PRO A 485 -6.96 -5.80 10.11
#